data_AF-A0A7J0DMC8-F1
#
_entry.id   AF-A0A7J0DMC8-F1
#
_cell.length_a   1.000
_cell.length_b   1.000
_cell.length_c   1.000
_cell.angle_alpha   90.00
_cell.angle_beta   90.00
_cell.angle_gamma   90.00
#
_symmetry.space_group_name_H-M   'P 1'
#
loop_
_entity.id
_entity.type
_entity.pdbx_description
1 polymer ?
#
loop_
_entity_poly.entity_id
_entity_poly.type
_entity_poly.pdbx_seq_one_letter_code
_entity_poly.pdbx_strand_id
1 'polypeptide(L)'
;MASQSPNPQSVHEFTVKDARGNDVDLSMYKGKALLIVNVASQCGLTDSNYTELSKIYEKYKDQGLEILAFPCNQFGGQEPGNNEQIMEFACTRFKAEYPIFDKVSRLRPEDEVCFQSLRL
;
A
#
# COMPACT_ATOMS: atom_id res chain seq x y z
N MET A 1 -1.89 8.26 34.62
CA MET A 1 -3.05 8.28 33.70
C MET A 1 -2.49 8.13 32.31
N ALA A 2 -2.67 6.97 31.67
CA ALA A 2 -2.20 6.76 30.30
C ALA A 2 -3.24 7.36 29.35
N SER A 3 -2.86 8.43 28.66
CA SER A 3 -3.66 9.04 27.60
C SER A 3 -3.84 8.00 26.49
N GLN A 4 -5.05 7.48 26.34
CA GLN A 4 -5.42 6.65 25.21
C GLN A 4 -5.46 7.57 23.98
N SER A 5 -4.52 7.40 23.04
CA SER A 5 -4.61 8.01 21.73
C SER A 5 -5.92 7.56 21.06
N PRO A 6 -6.68 8.45 20.41
CA PRO A 6 -7.90 8.06 19.72
C PRO A 6 -7.55 7.01 18.66
N ASN A 7 -8.11 5.82 18.79
CA ASN A 7 -7.96 4.76 17.81
C ASN A 7 -8.77 5.19 16.58
N PRO A 8 -8.15 5.45 15.42
CA PRO A 8 -8.89 5.99 14.28
C PRO A 8 -9.95 4.99 13.85
N GLN A 9 -11.21 5.42 13.75
CA GLN A 9 -12.32 4.51 13.46
C GLN A 9 -12.40 4.15 11.97
N SER A 10 -11.63 4.84 11.12
CA SER A 10 -11.64 4.68 9.68
C SER A 10 -10.25 4.85 9.06
N VAL A 11 -9.98 4.09 7.98
CA VAL A 11 -8.75 4.22 7.16
C VAL A 11 -8.55 5.63 6.59
N HIS A 12 -9.61 6.44 6.52
CA HIS A 12 -9.58 7.81 5.99
C HIS A 12 -9.06 8.87 6.96
N GLU A 13 -8.74 8.50 8.20
CA GLU A 13 -8.18 9.41 9.21
C GLU A 13 -6.65 9.34 9.27
N PHE A 14 -6.05 8.49 8.44
CA PHE A 14 -4.61 8.27 8.42
C PHE A 14 -3.91 9.13 7.37
N THR A 15 -2.71 9.55 7.73
CA THR A 15 -1.74 10.14 6.80
C THR A 15 -0.58 9.15 6.64
N VAL A 16 -0.28 8.80 5.41
CA VAL A 16 0.81 7.88 5.04
C VAL A 16 1.85 8.60 4.21
N LYS A 17 3.04 8.02 4.03
CA LYS A 17 4.06 8.59 3.16
C LYS A 17 4.04 7.94 1.79
N ASP A 18 4.12 8.73 0.73
CA ASP A 18 4.38 8.21 -0.62
C ASP A 18 5.82 7.68 -0.74
N ALA A 19 6.13 6.99 -1.84
CA ALA A 19 7.47 6.47 -2.10
C ALA A 19 8.58 7.55 -2.15
N ARG A 20 8.22 8.84 -2.26
CA ARG A 20 9.14 10.00 -2.23
C ARG A 20 9.25 10.65 -0.84
N GLY A 21 8.51 10.15 0.15
CA GLY A 21 8.49 10.65 1.53
C GLY A 21 7.48 11.78 1.80
N ASN A 22 6.67 12.16 0.82
CA ASN A 22 5.63 13.19 1.00
C ASN A 22 4.44 12.60 1.76
N ASP A 23 3.82 13.42 2.61
CA ASP A 23 2.62 13.02 3.33
C ASP A 23 1.39 13.02 2.42
N VAL A 24 0.62 11.94 2.48
CA VAL A 24 -0.62 11.70 1.72
C VAL A 24 -1.74 11.41 2.71
N ASP A 25 -2.75 12.26 2.72
CA ASP A 25 -3.95 12.09 3.55
C ASP A 25 -4.92 11.12 2.86
N LEU A 26 -5.20 9.97 3.50
CA LEU A 26 -6.13 8.97 2.99
C LEU A 26 -7.60 9.41 2.98
N SER A 27 -7.91 10.57 3.59
CA SER A 27 -9.21 11.21 3.49
C SER A 27 -9.59 11.55 2.04
N MET A 28 -8.61 11.75 1.16
CA MET A 28 -8.82 12.02 -0.27
C MET A 28 -9.51 10.87 -1.02
N TYR A 29 -9.46 9.66 -0.48
CA TYR A 29 -10.07 8.47 -1.07
C TYR A 29 -11.48 8.17 -0.54
N LYS A 30 -12.08 9.08 0.25
CA LYS A 30 -13.46 8.92 0.71
C LYS A 30 -14.42 8.76 -0.47
N GLY A 31 -15.32 7.77 -0.36
CA GLY A 31 -16.27 7.43 -1.41
C GLY A 31 -15.73 6.51 -2.51
N LYS A 32 -14.45 6.14 -2.45
CA LYS A 32 -13.87 5.07 -3.27
C LYS A 32 -13.82 3.76 -2.50
N ALA A 33 -13.87 2.64 -3.22
CA ALA A 33 -13.49 1.35 -2.68
C ALA A 33 -11.96 1.28 -2.63
N LEU A 34 -11.39 0.97 -1.46
CA LEU A 34 -9.94 0.88 -1.27
C LEU A 34 -9.49 -0.58 -1.19
N LEU A 35 -8.50 -0.93 -2.00
CA LEU A 35 -7.78 -2.20 -1.89
C LEU A 35 -6.34 -1.93 -1.43
N ILE A 36 -6.08 -2.19 -0.15
CA ILE A 36 -4.77 -1.98 0.49
C ILE A 36 -3.98 -3.28 0.40
N VAL A 37 -2.78 -3.25 -0.21
CA VAL A 37 -2.01 -4.47 -0.48
C VAL A 37 -0.56 -4.31 -0.07
N ASN A 38 -0.02 -5.31 0.63
CA ASN A 38 1.42 -5.44 0.85
C ASN A 38 2.09 -6.06 -0.37
N VAL A 39 3.14 -5.41 -0.88
CA VAL A 39 3.88 -5.90 -2.05
C VAL A 39 5.35 -6.19 -1.70
N ALA A 40 5.92 -7.11 -2.47
CA ALA A 40 7.32 -7.51 -2.42
C ALA A 40 7.84 -7.72 -3.86
N SER A 41 9.05 -7.27 -4.19
CA SER A 41 9.63 -7.41 -5.55
C SER A 41 10.27 -8.76 -5.82
N GLN A 42 10.69 -9.50 -4.78
CA GLN A 42 11.40 -10.78 -4.89
C GLN A 42 10.59 -11.96 -4.33
N CYS A 43 9.26 -11.85 -4.33
CA CYS A 43 8.39 -12.96 -3.96
C CYS A 43 8.13 -13.86 -5.16
N GLY A 44 8.01 -15.18 -4.95
CA GLY A 44 7.63 -16.12 -6.02
C GLY A 44 6.25 -15.86 -6.61
N LEU A 45 5.42 -15.04 -5.94
CA LEU A 45 4.09 -14.62 -6.40
C LEU A 45 4.07 -13.20 -6.98
N THR A 46 5.20 -12.48 -6.99
CA THR A 46 5.26 -11.07 -7.42
C THR A 46 4.72 -10.90 -8.83
N ASP A 47 5.15 -11.73 -9.79
CA ASP A 47 4.73 -11.60 -11.19
C ASP A 47 3.20 -11.76 -11.33
N SER A 48 2.59 -12.75 -10.67
CA SER A 48 1.14 -12.97 -10.69
C SER A 48 0.39 -11.84 -9.98
N ASN A 49 0.82 -11.46 -8.78
CA ASN A 49 0.15 -10.46 -7.96
C ASN A 49 0.12 -9.10 -8.66
N TYR A 50 1.28 -8.59 -9.13
CA TYR A 50 1.32 -7.29 -9.81
C TYR A 50 0.50 -7.30 -11.11
N THR A 51 0.55 -8.41 -11.88
CA THR A 51 -0.23 -8.53 -13.12
C THR A 51 -1.73 -8.51 -12.87
N GLU A 52 -2.21 -9.25 -11.85
CA GLU A 52 -3.63 -9.27 -11.51
C GLU A 52 -4.10 -7.94 -10.92
N LEU A 53 -3.29 -7.32 -10.07
CA LEU A 53 -3.58 -5.99 -9.53
C LEU A 53 -3.70 -4.94 -10.65
N SER A 54 -2.79 -4.95 -11.62
CA SER A 54 -2.88 -4.04 -12.78
C SER A 54 -4.15 -4.27 -13.59
N LYS A 55 -4.55 -5.53 -13.84
CA LYS A 55 -5.80 -5.86 -14.55
C LYS A 55 -7.05 -5.41 -13.79
N ILE A 56 -7.09 -5.64 -12.48
CA ILE A 56 -8.20 -5.22 -11.63
C ILE A 56 -8.29 -3.69 -11.62
N TYR A 57 -7.15 -3.01 -11.46
CA TYR A 57 -7.11 -1.56 -11.46
C TYR A 57 -7.58 -0.98 -12.79
N GLU A 58 -7.06 -1.46 -13.92
CA GLU A 58 -7.47 -1.02 -15.25
C GLU A 58 -8.98 -1.15 -15.46
N LYS A 59 -9.59 -2.24 -14.96
CA LYS A 59 -11.02 -2.52 -15.14
C LYS A 59 -11.92 -1.66 -14.24
N TYR A 60 -11.49 -1.34 -13.02
CA TYR A 60 -12.35 -0.78 -11.98
C TYR A 60 -11.95 0.62 -11.49
N LYS A 61 -10.82 1.18 -11.94
CA LYS A 61 -10.37 2.53 -11.54
C LYS A 61 -11.44 3.60 -11.81
N ASP A 62 -12.07 3.53 -12.98
CA ASP A 62 -13.13 4.48 -13.38
C ASP A 62 -14.48 4.21 -12.69
N GLN A 63 -14.61 3.07 -11.99
CA GLN A 63 -15.78 2.70 -11.20
C GLN A 63 -15.60 3.05 -9.71
N GLY A 64 -14.51 3.75 -9.36
CA GLY A 64 -14.24 4.19 -8.00
C GLY A 64 -13.41 3.21 -7.16
N LEU A 65 -12.71 2.26 -7.76
CA LEU A 65 -11.69 1.46 -7.07
C LEU A 65 -10.36 2.20 -7.02
N GLU A 66 -9.69 2.16 -5.87
CA GLU A 66 -8.30 2.61 -5.72
C GLU A 66 -7.46 1.52 -5.06
N ILE A 67 -6.27 1.24 -5.60
CA ILE A 67 -5.32 0.28 -5.01
C ILE A 67 -4.21 1.08 -4.33
N LEU A 68 -3.94 0.79 -3.05
CA LEU A 68 -2.85 1.40 -2.28
C LEU A 68 -1.79 0.34 -1.99
N ALA A 69 -0.65 0.39 -2.68
CA ALA A 69 0.40 -0.62 -2.57
C ALA A 69 1.49 -0.18 -1.58
N PHE A 70 1.74 -1.00 -0.56
CA PHE A 70 2.71 -0.75 0.50
C PHE A 70 3.84 -1.80 0.44
N PRO A 71 5.05 -1.43 -0.02
CA PRO A 71 6.18 -2.35 -0.04
C PRO A 71 6.60 -2.75 1.38
N CYS A 72 6.82 -4.04 1.63
CA CYS A 72 7.18 -4.54 2.96
C CYS A 72 8.25 -5.63 2.90
N ASN A 73 9.36 -5.42 3.64
CA ASN A 73 10.49 -6.34 3.66
C ASN A 73 10.43 -7.37 4.80
N GLN A 74 9.37 -7.35 5.61
CA GLN A 74 9.28 -8.18 6.82
C GLN A 74 8.96 -9.66 6.52
N PHE A 75 8.53 -9.97 5.28
CA PHE A 75 8.23 -11.32 4.84
C PHE A 75 9.42 -11.94 4.11
N GLY A 76 10.35 -12.51 4.88
CA GLY A 76 11.49 -13.25 4.32
C GLY A 76 12.51 -12.41 3.56
N GLY A 77 12.55 -11.09 3.78
CA GLY A 77 13.54 -10.22 3.13
C GLY A 77 13.33 -10.02 1.63
N GLN A 78 12.10 -10.23 1.13
CA GLN A 78 11.77 -10.24 -0.30
C GLN A 78 11.55 -8.85 -0.92
N GLU A 79 11.80 -7.78 -0.16
CA GLU A 79 11.76 -6.41 -0.66
C GLU A 79 13.02 -5.66 -0.19
N PRO A 80 14.23 -6.07 -0.62
CA PRO A 80 15.48 -5.48 -0.11
C PRO A 80 15.75 -4.09 -0.68
N GLY A 81 15.14 -3.73 -1.81
CA GLY A 81 15.36 -2.46 -2.51
C GLY A 81 14.90 -1.23 -1.74
N ASN A 82 15.37 -0.06 -2.17
CA ASN A 82 14.85 1.23 -1.73
C ASN A 82 13.57 1.62 -2.52
N ASN A 83 12.88 2.68 -2.12
CA ASN A 83 11.63 3.08 -2.75
C ASN A 83 11.76 3.36 -4.26
N GLU A 84 12.87 3.98 -4.67
CA GLU A 84 13.14 4.31 -6.08
C GLU A 84 13.25 3.03 -6.92
N GLN A 85 14.00 2.04 -6.43
CA GLN A 85 14.13 0.73 -7.08
C GLN A 85 12.81 -0.02 -7.15
N ILE A 86 11.99 0.08 -6.09
CA ILE A 86 10.67 -0.57 -6.03
C ILE A 86 9.71 0.07 -7.03
N MET A 87 9.69 1.40 -7.11
CA MET A 87 8.90 2.13 -8.10
C MET A 87 9.35 1.79 -9.52
N GLU A 88 10.66 1.80 -9.78
CA GLU A 88 11.20 1.45 -11.10
C GLU A 88 10.80 0.02 -11.48
N PHE A 89 10.95 -0.93 -10.58
CA PHE A 89 10.52 -2.31 -10.79
C PHE A 89 9.03 -2.42 -11.13
N ALA A 90 8.15 -1.81 -10.32
CA ALA A 90 6.71 -1.88 -10.53
C ALA A 90 6.25 -1.18 -11.83
N CYS A 91 6.81 0.00 -12.14
CA CYS A 91 6.45 0.76 -13.33
C CYS A 91 7.01 0.14 -14.61
N THR A 92 8.27 -0.27 -14.62
CA THR A 92 8.92 -0.78 -15.85
C THR A 92 8.44 -2.19 -16.20
N ARG A 93 8.28 -3.05 -15.19
CA ARG A 93 7.96 -4.46 -15.41
C ARG A 93 6.45 -4.73 -15.52
N PHE A 94 5.63 -4.03 -14.73
CA PHE A 94 4.20 -4.32 -14.62
C PHE A 94 3.28 -3.17 -15.02
N LYS A 95 3.86 -2.02 -15.44
CA LYS A 95 3.11 -0.81 -15.81
C LYS A 95 2.07 -0.44 -14.75
N ALA A 96 2.44 -0.58 -13.48
CA ALA A 96 1.56 -0.25 -12.37
C ALA A 96 1.14 1.22 -12.46
N GLU A 97 -0.17 1.47 -12.59
CA GLU A 97 -0.77 2.81 -12.65
C GLU A 97 -1.32 3.28 -11.30
N TYR A 98 -1.36 2.40 -10.30
CA TYR A 98 -1.84 2.69 -8.95
C TYR A 98 -0.72 3.25 -8.04
N PRO A 99 -1.07 4.02 -6.99
CA PRO A 99 -0.09 4.62 -6.10
C PRO A 99 0.68 3.57 -5.27
N ILE A 100 2.01 3.73 -5.26
CA ILE A 100 2.95 2.98 -4.43
C ILE A 100 3.49 3.90 -3.34
N PHE A 101 3.35 3.45 -2.10
CA PHE A 101 3.69 4.22 -0.90
C PHE A 101 5.10 3.88 -0.39
N ASP A 102 5.51 4.59 0.64
CA ASP A 102 6.77 4.37 1.33
C ASP A 102 6.87 2.94 1.87
N LYS A 103 8.08 2.42 1.89
CA LYS A 103 8.37 1.07 2.38
C LYS A 103 8.11 1.00 3.87
N VAL A 104 7.23 0.09 4.26
CA VAL A 104 6.89 -0.14 5.67
C VAL A 104 7.99 -0.99 6.31
N SER A 105 8.77 -0.37 7.21
CA SER A 105 9.95 -0.99 7.85
C SER A 105 9.63 -1.76 9.14
N ARG A 106 8.61 -1.31 9.87
CA ARG A 106 7.97 -1.97 10.99
C ARG A 106 6.50 -1.64 10.91
N LEU A 107 5.63 -2.62 11.13
CA LEU A 107 4.25 -2.38 11.52
C LEU A 107 4.25 -1.50 12.78
N ARG A 108 4.25 -0.17 12.63
CA ARG A 108 3.93 0.71 13.76
C ARG A 108 2.45 0.52 14.08
N PRO A 109 1.98 0.83 15.30
CA PRO A 109 0.56 0.72 15.62
C PRO A 109 -0.34 1.47 14.63
N GLU A 110 0.11 2.59 14.08
CA GLU A 110 -0.59 3.31 13.00
C GLU A 110 -0.63 2.54 11.67
N ASP A 111 0.43 1.81 11.33
CA ASP A 111 0.49 0.95 10.15
C ASP A 111 -0.34 -0.33 10.39
N GLU A 112 -0.35 -0.87 11.62
CA GLU A 112 -1.14 -2.03 12.04
C GLU A 112 -2.65 -1.83 11.84
N VAL A 113 -3.21 -0.62 11.95
CA VAL A 113 -4.65 -0.40 11.72
C VAL A 113 -5.02 -0.51 10.23
N CYS A 114 -4.12 -0.11 9.32
CA CYS A 114 -4.24 -0.42 7.89
C CYS A 114 -4.21 -1.93 7.63
N PHE A 115 -3.44 -2.70 8.41
CA PHE A 115 -3.33 -4.16 8.27
C PHE A 115 -4.41 -4.96 9.03
N GLN A 116 -4.91 -4.47 10.17
CA GLN A 116 -5.96 -5.13 10.98
C GLN A 116 -7.31 -5.08 10.29
N SER A 117 -7.59 -4.02 9.52
CA SER A 117 -8.80 -3.93 8.69
C SER A 117 -8.79 -4.90 7.50
N LEU A 118 -7.66 -5.57 7.25
CA LEU A 118 -7.47 -6.56 6.19
C LEU A 118 -7.34 -8.00 6.74
N ARG A 119 -7.87 -8.28 7.93
CA ARG A 119 -8.24 -9.66 8.31
C ARG A 119 -9.56 -10.00 7.61
N LEU A 120 -9.47 -10.76 6.53
CA LEU A 120 -10.57 -11.62 6.08
C LEU A 120 -10.85 -12.69 7.15
#